data_AF-A0A3N5B988-F1
#
_entry.id   AF-A0A3N5B988-F1
#
_cell.length_a   1.000
_cell.length_b   1.000
_cell.length_c   1.000
_cell.angle_alpha   90.00
_cell.angle_beta   90.00
_cell.angle_gamma   90.00
#
_symmetry.space_group_name_H-M   'P 1'
#
loop_
_entity.id
_entity.type
_entity.pdbx_description
1 polymer ?
#
loop_
_entity_poly.entity_id
_entity_poly.type
_entity_poly.pdbx_seq_one_letter_code
_entity_poly.pdbx_strand_id
1 'polypeptide(L)'
;MDPREEIGKRIYELRRYFKITQKELCDGICTQAYISKIENGSLAIAADILFLIAERLGVDINYFYDSTYNSRVDYSLEVELEARELVKQDDYFSLSELIKREEQTPLMNNNKFKQFIMWHKSLCKRFIDKDYDSALELLDDALSLCNTSIKSYSEREIQILINKANLYIDIDDPNNAIKLYQKSNEALNNLPYIHDTNLLTMIYYNLSRTYYLDGQYNNAIYNAQEGIDHCKKNQSLYGFGQFYFLIGVSHMKLKNYSMAKDNFEQSKTIMELLDKKISVQKINENLDLINQELENA
;
A
#
# COMPACT_ATOMS: atom_id res chain seq x y z
N MET A 1 -10.64 -9.83 -28.04
CA MET A 1 -11.50 -8.74 -28.52
C MET A 1 -10.85 -7.44 -28.11
N ASP A 2 -10.96 -6.40 -28.93
CA ASP A 2 -10.49 -5.07 -28.55
C ASP A 2 -11.35 -4.60 -27.35
N PRO A 3 -10.78 -4.18 -26.20
CA PRO A 3 -11.55 -3.67 -25.06
C PRO A 3 -12.57 -2.59 -25.46
N ARG A 4 -12.31 -1.87 -26.55
CA ARG A 4 -13.19 -0.84 -27.10
C ARG A 4 -14.45 -1.40 -27.76
N GLU A 5 -14.36 -2.57 -28.40
CA GLU A 5 -15.54 -3.28 -28.94
C GLU A 5 -16.45 -3.76 -27.81
N GLU A 6 -15.87 -4.08 -26.65
CA GLU A 6 -16.61 -4.63 -25.52
C GLU A 6 -17.47 -3.59 -24.79
N ILE A 7 -16.96 -2.36 -24.65
CA ILE A 7 -17.73 -1.23 -24.09
C ILE A 7 -18.96 -0.94 -24.96
N GLY A 8 -18.76 -0.83 -26.28
CA GLY A 8 -19.86 -0.57 -27.22
C GLY A 8 -20.96 -1.63 -27.16
N LYS A 9 -20.56 -2.90 -27.05
CA LYS A 9 -21.48 -4.03 -26.91
C LYS A 9 -22.29 -3.96 -25.61
N ARG A 10 -21.68 -3.60 -24.47
CA ARG A 10 -22.38 -3.47 -23.19
C ARG A 10 -23.38 -2.31 -23.18
N ILE A 11 -23.01 -1.18 -23.79
CA ILE A 11 -23.94 -0.05 -23.99
C ILE A 11 -25.16 -0.54 -24.79
N TYR A 12 -24.93 -1.27 -25.88
CA TYR A 12 -26.00 -1.84 -26.70
C TYR A 12 -26.90 -2.78 -25.87
N GLU A 13 -26.31 -3.75 -25.16
CA GLU A 13 -27.05 -4.73 -24.37
C GLU A 13 -27.90 -4.08 -23.28
N LEU A 14 -27.32 -3.16 -22.50
CA LEU A 14 -28.02 -2.47 -21.42
C LEU A 14 -29.12 -1.54 -21.95
N ARG A 15 -28.87 -0.82 -23.04
CA ARG A 15 -29.89 0.01 -23.70
C ARG A 15 -31.07 -0.85 -24.16
N ARG A 16 -30.80 -2.03 -24.74
CA ARG A 16 -31.84 -2.96 -25.20
C ARG A 16 -32.62 -3.57 -24.06
N TYR A 17 -31.96 -3.89 -22.94
CA TYR A 17 -32.60 -4.37 -21.72
C TYR A 17 -33.63 -3.37 -21.19
N PHE A 18 -33.26 -2.07 -21.12
CA PHE A 18 -34.18 -1.00 -20.72
C PHE A 18 -35.14 -0.53 -21.83
N LYS A 19 -35.06 -1.12 -23.03
CA LYS A 19 -35.89 -0.79 -24.20
C LYS A 19 -35.79 0.68 -24.64
N ILE A 20 -34.64 1.31 -24.43
CA ILE A 20 -34.36 2.70 -24.82
C ILE A 20 -33.87 2.73 -26.29
N THR A 21 -34.27 3.73 -27.07
CA THR A 21 -33.77 3.94 -28.43
C THR A 21 -32.42 4.64 -28.43
N GLN A 22 -31.64 4.53 -29.51
CA GLN A 22 -30.36 5.27 -29.61
C GLN A 22 -30.57 6.79 -29.54
N LYS A 23 -31.72 7.27 -30.06
CA LYS A 23 -32.09 8.69 -30.03
C LYS A 23 -32.34 9.18 -28.59
N GLU A 24 -33.08 8.40 -27.80
CA GLU A 24 -33.31 8.69 -26.38
C GLU A 24 -32.02 8.59 -25.57
N LEU A 25 -31.20 7.58 -25.86
CA LEU A 25 -29.91 7.42 -25.18
C LEU A 25 -28.96 8.59 -25.45
N CYS A 26 -28.93 9.13 -26.67
CA CYS A 26 -28.00 10.20 -27.04
C CYS A 26 -28.51 11.62 -26.74
N ASP A 27 -29.78 11.80 -26.37
CA ASP A 27 -30.44 13.12 -26.30
C ASP A 27 -29.70 14.10 -25.37
N GLY A 28 -29.30 15.27 -25.87
CA GLY A 28 -28.51 16.24 -25.08
C GLY A 28 -27.10 15.78 -24.66
N ILE A 29 -26.62 14.62 -25.12
CA ILE A 29 -25.27 14.10 -24.88
C ILE A 29 -24.44 14.12 -26.17
N CYS A 30 -24.93 13.44 -27.21
CA CYS A 30 -24.22 13.29 -28.49
C CYS A 30 -25.18 13.00 -29.64
N THR A 31 -24.65 12.74 -30.84
CA THR A 31 -25.50 12.41 -31.99
C THR A 31 -25.90 10.93 -32.00
N GLN A 32 -27.08 10.63 -32.54
CA GLN A 32 -27.54 9.24 -32.69
C GLN A 32 -26.57 8.40 -33.54
N ALA A 33 -26.00 9.00 -34.58
CA ALA A 33 -24.99 8.35 -35.43
C ALA A 33 -23.71 8.00 -34.64
N TYR A 34 -23.33 8.80 -33.65
CA TYR A 34 -22.19 8.52 -32.77
C TYR A 34 -22.45 7.29 -31.91
N ILE A 35 -23.61 7.20 -31.24
CA ILE A 35 -24.01 5.99 -30.49
C ILE A 35 -24.06 4.76 -31.40
N SER A 36 -24.62 4.88 -32.60
CA SER A 36 -24.68 3.73 -33.52
C SER A 36 -23.30 3.20 -33.91
N LYS A 37 -22.30 4.08 -34.05
CA LYS A 37 -20.91 3.68 -34.36
C LYS A 37 -20.16 3.13 -33.14
N ILE A 38 -20.53 3.54 -31.94
CA ILE A 38 -19.99 2.96 -30.71
C ILE A 38 -20.54 1.54 -30.51
N GLU A 39 -21.86 1.38 -30.61
CA GLU A 39 -22.53 0.09 -30.39
C GLU A 39 -22.09 -1.01 -31.36
N ASN A 40 -21.65 -0.64 -32.57
CA ASN A 40 -21.15 -1.59 -33.57
C ASN A 40 -19.62 -1.75 -33.57
N GLY A 41 -18.91 -1.16 -32.60
CA GLY A 41 -17.46 -1.26 -32.45
C GLY A 41 -16.62 -0.46 -33.46
N SER A 42 -17.25 0.31 -34.35
CA SER A 42 -16.52 1.09 -35.37
C SER A 42 -15.93 2.41 -34.85
N LEU A 43 -16.28 2.83 -33.63
CA LEU A 43 -15.81 4.06 -33.03
C LEU A 43 -15.65 3.92 -31.51
N ALA A 44 -14.54 4.41 -30.98
CA ALA A 44 -14.33 4.50 -29.54
C ALA A 44 -15.17 5.65 -28.93
N ILE A 45 -15.69 5.41 -27.72
CA ILE A 45 -16.41 6.42 -26.95
C ILE A 45 -15.42 7.27 -26.13
N ALA A 46 -15.64 8.57 -26.09
CA ALA A 46 -14.90 9.47 -25.20
C ALA A 46 -15.35 9.27 -23.74
N ALA A 47 -14.45 9.43 -22.78
CA ALA A 47 -14.70 9.09 -21.38
C ALA A 47 -15.81 9.94 -20.73
N ASP A 48 -15.87 11.22 -21.06
CA ASP A 48 -16.93 12.16 -20.65
C ASP A 48 -18.30 11.74 -21.20
N ILE A 49 -18.36 11.31 -22.46
CA ILE A 49 -19.60 10.80 -23.07
C ILE A 49 -20.00 9.48 -22.42
N LEU A 50 -19.06 8.57 -22.16
CA LEU A 50 -19.34 7.30 -21.48
C LEU A 50 -19.91 7.54 -20.08
N PHE A 51 -19.37 8.52 -19.34
CA PHE A 51 -19.90 8.92 -18.03
C PHE A 51 -21.37 9.35 -18.10
N LEU A 52 -21.70 10.28 -19.01
CA LEU A 52 -23.08 10.76 -19.18
C LEU A 52 -24.04 9.65 -19.64
N ILE A 53 -23.54 8.72 -20.46
CA ILE A 53 -24.30 7.53 -20.89
C ILE A 53 -24.53 6.58 -19.71
N ALA A 54 -23.56 6.42 -18.81
CA ALA A 54 -23.71 5.64 -17.58
C ALA A 54 -24.79 6.22 -16.67
N GLU A 55 -24.75 7.52 -16.42
CA GLU A 55 -25.77 8.22 -15.63
C GLU A 55 -27.17 8.02 -16.24
N ARG A 56 -27.30 8.13 -17.56
CA ARG A 56 -28.58 7.93 -18.25
C ARG A 56 -29.11 6.49 -18.17
N LEU A 57 -28.20 5.52 -18.19
CA LEU A 57 -28.55 4.10 -18.05
C LEU A 57 -28.68 3.68 -16.58
N GLY A 58 -28.46 4.60 -15.63
CA GLY A 58 -28.63 4.39 -14.20
C GLY A 58 -27.59 3.42 -13.60
N VAL A 59 -26.39 3.35 -14.19
CA VAL A 59 -25.30 2.49 -13.75
C VAL A 59 -24.05 3.29 -13.43
N ASP A 60 -23.19 2.76 -12.56
CA ASP A 60 -21.85 3.31 -12.35
C ASP A 60 -21.03 3.18 -13.64
N ILE A 61 -20.15 4.15 -13.93
CA ILE A 61 -19.31 4.10 -15.14
C ILE A 61 -18.45 2.83 -15.17
N ASN A 62 -18.07 2.32 -13.99
CA ASN A 62 -17.37 1.07 -13.87
C ASN A 62 -18.17 -0.06 -14.50
N TYR A 63 -19.51 -0.09 -14.55
CA TYR A 63 -20.30 -1.14 -15.23
C TYR A 63 -19.83 -1.48 -16.66
N PHE A 64 -19.40 -0.48 -17.43
CA PHE A 64 -18.94 -0.71 -18.81
C PHE A 64 -17.51 -1.28 -18.88
N TYR A 65 -16.76 -1.18 -17.79
CA TYR A 65 -15.46 -1.79 -17.57
C TYR A 65 -15.56 -3.08 -16.73
N ASP A 66 -16.52 -3.14 -15.82
CA ASP A 66 -16.90 -4.18 -14.86
C ASP A 66 -17.55 -5.27 -15.66
N SER A 67 -16.65 -6.14 -16.01
CA SER A 67 -16.96 -7.41 -16.53
C SER A 67 -17.14 -8.31 -15.31
N THR A 68 -18.33 -8.82 -15.06
CA THR A 68 -18.40 -10.18 -14.49
C THR A 68 -17.78 -11.24 -15.45
N TYR A 69 -17.00 -10.82 -16.47
CA TYR A 69 -16.49 -11.55 -17.63
C TYR A 69 -15.13 -11.06 -18.21
N ASN A 70 -14.30 -10.31 -17.48
CA ASN A 70 -12.85 -10.34 -17.63
C ASN A 70 -12.40 -11.08 -16.38
N SER A 71 -12.57 -12.39 -16.41
CA SER A 71 -12.10 -13.30 -15.37
C SER A 71 -10.66 -12.99 -14.93
N ARG A 72 -9.86 -12.39 -15.81
CA ARG A 72 -8.47 -11.98 -15.57
C ARG A 72 -8.30 -10.77 -14.63
N VAL A 73 -9.19 -9.76 -14.64
CA VAL A 73 -9.05 -8.57 -13.78
C VAL A 73 -9.46 -8.92 -12.36
N ASP A 74 -10.62 -9.57 -12.20
CA ASP A 74 -11.10 -10.07 -10.90
C ASP A 74 -10.09 -11.04 -10.29
N TYR A 75 -9.58 -11.99 -11.08
CA TYR A 75 -8.55 -12.93 -10.62
C TYR A 75 -7.24 -12.24 -10.24
N SER A 76 -6.79 -11.23 -10.99
CA SER A 76 -5.58 -10.49 -10.61
C SER A 76 -5.74 -9.79 -9.26
N LEU A 77 -6.92 -9.22 -8.99
CA LEU A 77 -7.22 -8.60 -7.70
C LEU A 77 -7.30 -9.65 -6.58
N GLU A 78 -7.94 -10.80 -6.82
CA GLU A 78 -7.98 -11.92 -5.88
C GLU A 78 -6.57 -12.37 -5.48
N VAL A 79 -5.67 -12.54 -6.47
CA VAL A 79 -4.25 -12.85 -6.24
C VAL A 79 -3.57 -11.75 -5.42
N GLU A 80 -3.81 -10.47 -5.73
CA GLU A 80 -3.21 -9.37 -4.98
C GLU A 80 -3.67 -9.34 -3.52
N LEU A 81 -4.95 -9.63 -3.27
CA LEU A 81 -5.54 -9.70 -1.93
C LEU A 81 -5.00 -10.91 -1.16
N GLU A 82 -4.93 -12.08 -1.78
CA GLU A 82 -4.34 -13.30 -1.21
C GLU A 82 -2.88 -13.05 -0.80
N ALA A 83 -2.07 -12.49 -1.72
CA ALA A 83 -0.67 -12.19 -1.46
C ALA A 83 -0.49 -11.20 -0.29
N ARG A 84 -1.33 -10.16 -0.19
CA ARG A 84 -1.27 -9.18 0.90
C ARG A 84 -1.66 -9.79 2.25
N GLU A 85 -2.64 -10.69 2.27
CA GLU A 85 -3.02 -11.39 3.50
C GLU A 85 -1.91 -12.34 3.96
N LEU A 86 -1.25 -13.04 3.03
CA LEU A 86 -0.07 -13.87 3.33
C LEU A 86 1.09 -13.04 3.91
N VAL A 87 1.38 -11.86 3.35
CA VAL A 87 2.39 -10.94 3.90
C VAL A 87 2.02 -10.50 5.32
N LYS A 88 0.75 -10.17 5.57
CA LYS A 88 0.27 -9.75 6.90
C LYS A 88 0.37 -10.87 7.94
N GLN A 89 0.32 -12.12 7.52
CA GLN A 89 0.49 -13.31 8.36
C GLN A 89 1.94 -13.78 8.47
N ASP A 90 2.88 -13.07 7.84
CA ASP A 90 4.29 -13.47 7.70
C ASP A 90 4.47 -14.87 7.04
N ASP A 91 3.49 -15.35 6.27
CA ASP A 91 3.56 -16.63 5.57
C ASP A 91 4.22 -16.47 4.18
N TYR A 92 5.52 -16.21 4.21
CA TYR A 92 6.31 -16.01 3.00
C TYR A 92 6.47 -17.31 2.18
N PHE A 93 6.36 -18.50 2.79
CA PHE A 93 6.43 -19.77 2.06
C PHE A 93 5.22 -19.96 1.15
N SER A 94 4.01 -19.79 1.68
CA SER A 94 2.79 -19.83 0.87
C SER A 94 2.78 -18.71 -0.17
N LEU A 95 3.29 -17.50 0.18
CA LEU A 95 3.47 -16.42 -0.78
C LEU A 95 4.39 -16.84 -1.93
N SER A 96 5.49 -17.53 -1.65
CA SER A 96 6.42 -18.01 -2.68
C SER A 96 5.75 -18.99 -3.65
N GLU A 97 4.93 -19.91 -3.15
CA GLU A 97 4.17 -20.84 -3.99
C GLU A 97 3.12 -20.14 -4.84
N LEU A 98 2.41 -19.16 -4.26
CA LEU A 98 1.50 -18.27 -5.00
C LEU A 98 2.24 -17.56 -6.14
N ILE A 99 3.36 -16.91 -5.85
CA ILE A 99 4.15 -16.19 -6.86
C ILE A 99 4.63 -17.12 -7.98
N LYS A 100 5.17 -18.31 -7.66
CA LYS A 100 5.62 -19.29 -8.67
C LYS A 100 4.49 -19.75 -9.60
N ARG A 101 3.28 -19.91 -9.06
CA ARG A 101 2.07 -20.24 -9.83
C ARG A 101 1.73 -19.10 -10.78
N GLU A 102 1.68 -17.87 -10.27
CA GLU A 102 1.23 -16.70 -11.03
C GLU A 102 2.22 -16.25 -12.10
N GLU A 103 3.52 -16.48 -11.91
CA GLU A 103 4.56 -16.21 -12.91
C GLU A 103 4.37 -17.01 -14.21
N GLN A 104 3.64 -18.12 -14.17
CA GLN A 104 3.36 -18.97 -15.34
C GLN A 104 2.10 -18.53 -16.09
N THR A 105 1.36 -17.55 -15.58
CA THR A 105 0.09 -17.13 -16.15
C THR A 105 0.27 -16.04 -17.23
N PRO A 106 -0.66 -15.93 -18.20
CA PRO A 106 -0.65 -14.84 -19.18
C PRO A 106 -0.77 -13.43 -18.59
N LEU A 107 -1.11 -13.30 -17.30
CA LEU A 107 -1.24 -12.01 -16.60
C LEU A 107 0.11 -11.30 -16.47
N MET A 108 1.22 -12.03 -16.53
CA MET A 108 2.57 -11.47 -16.51
C MET A 108 2.88 -10.55 -17.71
N ASN A 109 2.07 -10.60 -18.77
CA ASN A 109 2.14 -9.63 -19.87
C ASN A 109 1.60 -8.24 -19.49
N ASN A 110 0.87 -8.12 -18.39
CA ASN A 110 0.41 -6.85 -17.85
C ASN A 110 1.45 -6.28 -16.89
N ASN A 111 2.02 -5.12 -17.23
CA ASN A 111 3.06 -4.48 -16.41
C ASN A 111 2.63 -4.19 -14.97
N LYS A 112 1.36 -3.84 -14.71
CA LYS A 112 0.87 -3.61 -13.34
C LYS A 112 0.90 -4.90 -12.53
N PHE A 113 0.41 -6.00 -13.10
CA PHE A 113 0.42 -7.29 -12.43
C PHE A 113 1.85 -7.80 -12.24
N LYS A 114 2.67 -7.72 -13.29
CA LYS A 114 4.10 -8.07 -13.23
C LYS A 114 4.84 -7.28 -12.16
N GLN A 115 4.64 -5.97 -12.08
CA GLN A 115 5.21 -5.13 -11.01
C GLN A 115 4.82 -5.64 -9.62
N PHE A 116 3.55 -5.98 -9.41
CA PHE A 116 3.06 -6.50 -8.13
C PHE A 116 3.74 -7.83 -7.78
N ILE A 117 3.80 -8.76 -8.73
CA ILE A 117 4.43 -10.08 -8.57
C ILE A 117 5.92 -9.94 -8.25
N MET A 118 6.65 -9.10 -8.97
CA MET A 118 8.08 -8.85 -8.73
C MET A 118 8.34 -8.25 -7.36
N TRP A 119 7.51 -7.29 -6.94
CA TRP A 119 7.57 -6.73 -5.60
C TRP A 119 7.35 -7.80 -4.53
N HIS A 120 6.33 -8.65 -4.62
CA HIS A 120 6.09 -9.70 -3.62
C HIS A 120 7.13 -10.82 -3.67
N LYS A 121 7.70 -11.11 -4.86
CA LYS A 121 8.83 -12.01 -5.01
C LYS A 121 10.06 -11.50 -4.26
N SER A 122 10.31 -10.19 -4.26
CA SER A 122 11.40 -9.60 -3.47
C SER A 122 11.25 -9.85 -1.97
N LEU A 123 10.02 -9.88 -1.46
CA LEU A 123 9.74 -10.22 -0.05
C LEU A 123 10.09 -11.68 0.24
N CYS A 124 9.77 -12.60 -0.69
CA CYS A 124 10.17 -14.00 -0.57
C CYS A 124 11.71 -14.13 -0.52
N LYS A 125 12.43 -13.45 -1.43
CA LYS A 125 13.90 -13.40 -1.43
C LYS A 125 14.48 -12.87 -0.12
N ARG A 126 13.89 -11.80 0.41
CA ARG A 126 14.27 -11.17 1.67
C ARG A 126 14.05 -12.07 2.89
N PHE A 127 12.88 -12.67 3.00
CA PHE A 127 12.48 -13.36 4.24
C PHE A 127 12.85 -14.84 4.27
N ILE A 128 12.81 -15.54 3.14
CA ILE A 128 13.13 -16.97 3.03
C ILE A 128 14.62 -17.16 2.71
N ASP A 129 15.06 -16.61 1.57
CA ASP A 129 16.39 -16.92 1.02
C ASP A 129 17.50 -16.08 1.68
N LYS A 130 17.14 -14.95 2.31
CA LYS A 130 18.07 -13.92 2.81
C LYS A 130 19.00 -13.39 1.71
N ASP A 131 18.52 -13.43 0.47
CA ASP A 131 19.18 -12.94 -0.73
C ASP A 131 18.76 -11.48 -0.98
N TYR A 132 19.43 -10.56 -0.28
CA TYR A 132 19.09 -9.14 -0.29
C TYR A 132 19.43 -8.46 -1.61
N ASP A 133 20.48 -8.91 -2.30
CA ASP A 133 20.90 -8.37 -3.60
C ASP A 133 19.83 -8.65 -4.66
N SER A 134 19.42 -9.92 -4.80
CA SER A 134 18.32 -10.28 -5.72
C SER A 134 17.00 -9.60 -5.35
N ALA A 135 16.73 -9.40 -4.05
CA ALA A 135 15.55 -8.69 -3.61
C ALA A 135 15.57 -7.21 -4.03
N LEU A 136 16.73 -6.55 -3.93
CA LEU A 136 16.91 -5.16 -4.38
C LEU A 136 16.74 -5.03 -5.91
N GLU A 137 17.35 -5.94 -6.68
CA GLU A 137 17.20 -5.98 -8.13
C GLU A 137 15.73 -6.14 -8.54
N LEU A 138 14.99 -7.06 -7.91
CA LEU A 138 13.57 -7.26 -8.16
C LEU A 138 12.72 -6.01 -7.88
N LEU A 139 13.04 -5.24 -6.83
CA LEU A 139 12.36 -3.99 -6.53
C LEU A 139 12.68 -2.90 -7.55
N ASP A 140 13.93 -2.81 -8.01
CA ASP A 140 14.33 -1.86 -9.04
C ASP A 140 13.67 -2.16 -10.38
N ASP A 141 13.64 -3.43 -10.78
CA ASP A 141 12.90 -3.87 -11.95
C ASP A 141 11.40 -3.59 -11.80
N ALA A 142 10.80 -3.84 -10.62
CA ALA A 142 9.41 -3.52 -10.35
C ALA A 142 9.12 -2.01 -10.51
N LEU A 143 10.01 -1.15 -10.00
CA LEU A 143 9.90 0.31 -10.18
C LEU A 143 10.05 0.71 -11.66
N SER A 144 10.83 0.00 -12.46
CA SER A 144 10.98 0.29 -13.89
C SER A 144 9.72 0.02 -14.74
N LEU A 145 8.78 -0.78 -14.21
CA LEU A 145 7.53 -1.16 -14.89
C LEU A 145 6.39 -0.15 -14.67
N CYS A 146 6.62 0.93 -13.92
CA CYS A 146 5.58 1.91 -13.64
C CYS A 146 5.30 2.81 -14.87
N ASN A 147 4.05 3.30 -14.97
CA ASN A 147 3.65 4.29 -15.99
C ASN A 147 3.72 5.74 -15.47
N THR A 148 4.08 5.89 -14.20
CA THR A 148 4.24 7.15 -13.47
C THR A 148 5.62 7.74 -13.74
N SER A 149 5.81 9.00 -13.31
CA SER A 149 7.11 9.67 -13.40
C SER A 149 7.75 9.79 -12.02
N ILE A 150 9.04 10.15 -11.99
CA ILE A 150 9.77 10.45 -10.74
C ILE A 150 9.15 11.58 -9.91
N LYS A 151 8.24 12.37 -10.50
CA LYS A 151 7.50 13.47 -9.86
C LYS A 151 6.10 13.05 -9.39
N SER A 152 5.65 11.85 -9.72
CA SER A 152 4.24 11.45 -9.58
C SER A 152 4.12 9.97 -9.23
N TYR A 153 4.76 9.55 -8.15
CA TYR A 153 4.67 8.16 -7.65
C TYR A 153 3.24 7.80 -7.28
N SER A 154 2.84 6.57 -7.58
CA SER A 154 1.62 5.93 -7.06
C SER A 154 1.85 5.39 -5.64
N GLU A 155 0.77 5.13 -4.89
CA GLU A 155 0.86 4.47 -3.57
C GLU A 155 1.59 3.12 -3.63
N ARG A 156 1.40 2.36 -4.71
CA ARG A 156 2.12 1.10 -4.92
C ARG A 156 3.62 1.32 -5.02
N GLU A 157 4.07 2.32 -5.76
CA GLU A 157 5.50 2.62 -5.85
C GLU A 157 6.06 3.14 -4.54
N ILE A 158 5.29 3.91 -3.79
CA ILE A 158 5.66 4.33 -2.43
C ILE A 158 5.84 3.10 -1.53
N GLN A 159 4.94 2.11 -1.61
CA GLN A 159 5.09 0.83 -0.89
C GLN A 159 6.35 0.06 -1.33
N ILE A 160 6.67 0.05 -2.62
CA ILE A 160 7.89 -0.58 -3.16
C ILE A 160 9.14 0.15 -2.63
N LEU A 161 9.14 1.49 -2.61
CA LEU A 161 10.23 2.30 -2.05
C LEU A 161 10.42 2.07 -0.55
N ILE A 162 9.33 1.94 0.22
CA ILE A 162 9.38 1.58 1.65
C ILE A 162 10.02 0.20 1.83
N ASN A 163 9.65 -0.79 1.01
CA ASN A 163 10.26 -2.12 1.08
C ASN A 163 11.73 -2.13 0.66
N LYS A 164 12.11 -1.29 -0.31
CA LYS A 164 13.51 -1.09 -0.68
C LYS A 164 14.31 -0.48 0.47
N ALA A 165 13.75 0.50 1.15
CA ALA A 165 14.36 1.10 2.34
C ALA A 165 14.51 0.08 3.48
N ASN A 166 13.52 -0.81 3.68
CA ASN A 166 13.60 -1.89 4.64
C ASN A 166 14.77 -2.86 4.35
N LEU A 167 15.03 -3.17 3.07
CA LEU A 167 16.19 -4.00 2.68
C LEU A 167 17.52 -3.31 2.99
N TYR A 168 17.62 -1.99 2.79
CA TYR A 168 18.83 -1.25 3.20
C TYR A 168 19.09 -1.35 4.71
N ILE A 169 18.06 -1.46 5.53
CA ILE A 169 18.23 -1.75 6.97
C ILE A 169 18.78 -3.16 7.21
N ASP A 170 18.32 -4.16 6.45
CA ASP A 170 18.77 -5.54 6.64
C ASP A 170 20.24 -5.74 6.24
N ILE A 171 20.78 -4.89 5.37
CA ILE A 171 22.19 -4.87 4.97
C ILE A 171 23.03 -3.82 5.72
N ASP A 172 22.51 -3.29 6.84
CA ASP A 172 23.19 -2.34 7.73
C ASP A 172 23.59 -1.00 7.07
N ASP A 173 22.73 -0.50 6.16
CA ASP A 173 22.86 0.80 5.51
C ASP A 173 21.70 1.75 5.88
N PRO A 174 21.70 2.29 7.12
CA PRO A 174 20.66 3.19 7.57
C PRO A 174 20.60 4.49 6.77
N ASN A 175 21.71 4.93 6.17
CA ASN A 175 21.77 6.17 5.40
C ASN A 175 20.92 6.10 4.13
N ASN A 176 21.05 5.02 3.35
CA ASN A 176 20.20 4.84 2.16
C ASN A 176 18.75 4.54 2.52
N ALA A 177 18.50 3.82 3.62
CA ALA A 177 17.15 3.61 4.12
C ALA A 177 16.45 4.94 4.48
N ILE A 178 17.10 5.81 5.25
CA ILE A 178 16.56 7.14 5.63
C ILE A 178 16.21 7.96 4.39
N LYS A 179 17.12 8.04 3.41
CA LYS A 179 16.88 8.78 2.15
C LYS A 179 15.63 8.26 1.43
N LEU A 180 15.46 6.94 1.36
CA LEU A 180 14.31 6.35 0.69
C LEU A 180 13.01 6.57 1.48
N TYR A 181 13.02 6.47 2.80
CA TYR A 181 11.81 6.79 3.58
C TYR A 181 11.43 8.28 3.47
N GLN A 182 12.41 9.19 3.49
CA GLN A 182 12.17 10.62 3.28
C GLN A 182 11.58 10.88 1.89
N LYS A 183 12.14 10.25 0.85
CA LYS A 183 11.60 10.30 -0.51
C LYS A 183 10.18 9.75 -0.58
N SER A 184 9.88 8.65 0.11
CA SER A 184 8.53 8.09 0.22
C SER A 184 7.57 9.06 0.91
N ASN A 185 8.01 9.76 1.95
CA ASN A 185 7.21 10.78 2.65
C ASN A 185 6.88 11.96 1.72
N GLU A 186 7.89 12.49 1.02
CA GLU A 186 7.71 13.57 0.04
C GLU A 186 6.77 13.15 -1.10
N ALA A 187 6.95 11.94 -1.63
CA ALA A 187 6.08 11.38 -2.65
C ALA A 187 4.62 11.26 -2.18
N LEU A 188 4.40 10.80 -0.95
CA LEU A 188 3.08 10.65 -0.37
C LEU A 188 2.39 12.02 -0.14
N ASN A 189 3.13 13.02 0.36
CA ASN A 189 2.60 14.36 0.57
C ASN A 189 2.26 15.10 -0.73
N ASN A 190 2.84 14.68 -1.86
CA ASN A 190 2.53 15.22 -3.18
C ASN A 190 1.29 14.57 -3.83
N LEU A 191 0.75 13.50 -3.25
CA LEU A 191 -0.47 12.89 -3.77
C LEU A 191 -1.69 13.78 -3.50
N PRO A 192 -2.58 13.99 -4.50
CA PRO A 192 -3.80 14.76 -4.30
C PRO A 192 -4.82 14.02 -3.41
N TYR A 193 -4.72 12.69 -3.35
CA TYR A 193 -5.57 11.83 -2.55
C TYR A 193 -4.78 10.60 -2.10
N ILE A 194 -4.98 10.19 -0.85
CA ILE A 194 -4.35 9.02 -0.24
C ILE A 194 -5.47 8.04 0.16
N HIS A 195 -5.49 6.87 -0.47
CA HIS A 195 -6.38 5.75 -0.17
C HIS A 195 -5.92 4.99 1.07
N ASP A 196 -4.64 4.59 1.12
CA ASP A 196 -4.08 3.90 2.28
C ASP A 196 -3.40 4.85 3.27
N THR A 197 -4.17 5.30 4.26
CA THR A 197 -3.68 6.22 5.32
C THR A 197 -2.62 5.58 6.23
N ASN A 198 -2.45 4.25 6.20
CA ASN A 198 -1.44 3.57 6.99
C ASN A 198 -0.03 3.73 6.40
N LEU A 199 0.11 4.13 5.13
CA LEU A 199 1.43 4.33 4.51
C LEU A 199 2.25 5.37 5.26
N LEU A 200 1.61 6.46 5.68
CA LEU A 200 2.31 7.50 6.44
C LEU A 200 2.74 6.99 7.83
N THR A 201 1.89 6.17 8.48
CA THR A 201 2.26 5.47 9.71
C THR A 201 3.46 4.55 9.51
N MET A 202 3.49 3.76 8.43
CA MET A 202 4.63 2.87 8.12
C MET A 202 5.92 3.68 7.91
N ILE A 203 5.84 4.80 7.18
CA ILE A 203 6.99 5.68 6.93
C ILE A 203 7.55 6.23 8.25
N TYR A 204 6.70 6.81 9.10
CA TYR A 204 7.13 7.35 10.39
C TYR A 204 7.69 6.27 11.31
N TYR A 205 7.08 5.09 11.35
CA TYR A 205 7.55 3.98 12.17
C TYR A 205 8.95 3.54 11.72
N ASN A 206 9.13 3.37 10.41
CA ASN A 206 10.40 2.92 9.86
C ASN A 206 11.49 3.99 9.98
N LEU A 207 11.19 5.28 9.79
CA LEU A 207 12.12 6.38 10.05
C LEU A 207 12.54 6.39 11.53
N SER A 208 11.56 6.36 12.44
CA SER A 208 11.83 6.37 13.87
C SER A 208 12.71 5.19 14.29
N ARG A 209 12.36 3.97 13.86
CA ARG A 209 13.15 2.76 14.11
C ARG A 209 14.55 2.87 13.52
N THR A 210 14.69 3.39 12.31
CA THR A 210 16.01 3.52 11.64
C THR A 210 16.89 4.52 12.36
N TYR A 211 16.37 5.69 12.73
CA TYR A 211 17.12 6.66 13.53
C TYR A 211 17.53 6.11 14.90
N TYR A 212 16.67 5.30 15.52
CA TYR A 212 17.01 4.62 16.78
C TYR A 212 18.18 3.65 16.60
N LEU A 213 18.16 2.83 15.54
CA LEU A 213 19.23 1.88 15.23
C LEU A 213 20.55 2.60 14.91
N ASP A 214 20.47 3.76 14.24
CA ASP A 214 21.62 4.62 13.92
C ASP A 214 22.09 5.49 15.12
N GLY A 215 21.49 5.33 16.31
CA GLY A 215 21.85 6.06 17.53
C GLY A 215 21.37 7.52 17.58
N GLN A 216 20.61 7.98 16.57
CA GLN A 216 20.02 9.32 16.51
C GLN A 216 18.70 9.40 17.29
N TYR A 217 18.76 9.19 18.60
CA TYR A 217 17.56 9.02 19.44
C TYR A 217 16.58 10.19 19.41
N ASN A 218 17.05 11.43 19.31
CA ASN A 218 16.15 12.60 19.19
C ASN A 218 15.36 12.59 17.87
N ASN A 219 15.98 12.17 16.77
CA ASN A 219 15.31 12.03 15.48
C ASN A 219 14.33 10.85 15.51
N ALA A 220 14.66 9.78 16.24
CA ALA A 220 13.74 8.67 16.48
C ALA A 220 12.47 9.13 17.21
N ILE A 221 12.63 9.90 18.29
CA ILE A 221 11.53 10.46 19.07
C ILE A 221 10.67 11.40 18.21
N TYR A 222 11.31 12.31 17.46
CA TYR A 222 10.59 13.24 16.57
C TYR A 222 9.69 12.50 15.58
N ASN A 223 10.22 11.52 14.84
CA ASN A 223 9.43 10.77 13.86
C ASN A 223 8.34 9.91 14.50
N ALA A 224 8.57 9.35 15.70
CA ALA A 224 7.52 8.64 16.41
C ALA A 224 6.40 9.57 16.90
N GLN A 225 6.73 10.81 17.27
CA GLN A 225 5.75 11.81 17.66
C GLN A 225 4.86 12.24 16.47
N GLU A 226 5.46 12.49 15.30
CA GLU A 226 4.71 12.75 14.06
C GLU A 226 3.77 11.58 13.73
N GLY A 227 4.22 10.35 13.92
CA GLY A 227 3.42 9.14 13.79
C GLY A 227 2.24 9.08 14.77
N ILE A 228 2.46 9.43 16.04
CA ILE A 228 1.41 9.52 17.07
C ILE A 228 0.35 10.55 16.68
N ASP A 229 0.76 11.72 16.21
CA ASP A 229 -0.15 12.80 15.87
C ASP A 229 -0.98 12.43 14.63
N HIS A 230 -0.39 11.73 13.66
CA HIS A 230 -1.10 11.13 12.54
C HIS A 230 -2.11 10.06 12.99
N CYS A 231 -1.72 9.14 13.88
CA CYS A 231 -2.63 8.14 14.44
C CYS A 231 -3.83 8.80 15.14
N LYS A 232 -3.59 9.83 15.97
CA LYS A 232 -4.64 10.58 16.66
C LYS A 232 -5.59 11.28 15.68
N LYS A 233 -5.05 11.97 14.68
CA LYS A 233 -5.85 12.68 13.65
C LYS A 233 -6.76 11.73 12.88
N ASN A 234 -6.30 10.52 12.60
CA ASN A 234 -7.05 9.51 11.83
C ASN A 234 -7.78 8.49 12.72
N GLN A 235 -7.76 8.67 14.05
CA GLN A 235 -8.35 7.74 15.01
C GLN A 235 -7.91 6.28 14.80
N SER A 236 -6.65 6.08 14.41
CA SER A 236 -6.10 4.77 14.06
C SER A 236 -5.20 4.22 15.17
N LEU A 237 -5.44 2.96 15.54
CA LEU A 237 -4.56 2.20 16.43
C LEU A 237 -3.41 1.50 15.68
N TYR A 238 -3.40 1.54 14.34
CA TYR A 238 -2.32 0.95 13.54
C TYR A 238 -1.00 1.67 13.85
N GLY A 239 0.02 0.93 14.27
CA GLY A 239 1.34 1.48 14.65
C GLY A 239 1.38 2.29 15.95
N PHE A 240 0.22 2.58 16.56
CA PHE A 240 0.13 3.61 17.61
C PHE A 240 0.90 3.23 18.88
N GLY A 241 0.73 1.99 19.35
CA GLY A 241 1.49 1.48 20.50
C GLY A 241 2.99 1.35 20.20
N GLN A 242 3.36 1.06 18.96
CA GLN A 242 4.74 0.92 18.53
C GLN A 242 5.50 2.24 18.56
N PHE A 243 4.84 3.37 18.27
CA PHE A 243 5.47 4.69 18.39
C PHE A 243 5.84 5.03 19.83
N TYR A 244 4.92 4.82 20.78
CA TYR A 244 5.21 4.99 22.20
C TYR A 244 6.34 4.07 22.67
N PHE A 245 6.38 2.83 22.17
CA PHE A 245 7.50 1.93 22.44
C PHE A 245 8.84 2.50 21.96
N LEU A 246 8.89 3.02 20.72
CA LEU A 246 10.09 3.63 20.13
C LEU A 246 10.56 4.87 20.89
N ILE A 247 9.63 5.71 21.35
CA ILE A 247 9.94 6.85 22.21
C ILE A 247 10.50 6.35 23.56
N GLY A 248 9.88 5.33 24.16
CA GLY A 248 10.33 4.72 25.41
C GLY A 248 11.77 4.21 25.34
N VAL A 249 12.10 3.36 24.36
CA VAL A 249 13.48 2.85 24.19
C VAL A 249 14.48 3.96 23.87
N SER A 250 14.06 5.00 23.14
CA SER A 250 14.92 6.14 22.82
C SER A 250 15.24 6.98 24.07
N HIS A 251 14.24 7.26 24.92
CA HIS A 251 14.48 7.93 26.20
C HIS A 251 15.33 7.10 27.15
N MET A 252 15.18 5.77 27.14
CA MET A 252 16.04 4.87 27.93
C MET A 252 17.51 5.00 27.51
N LYS A 253 17.81 5.07 26.20
CA LYS A 253 19.17 5.32 25.69
C LYS A 253 19.71 6.70 26.06
N LEU A 254 18.83 7.70 26.18
CA LEU A 254 19.16 9.04 26.65
C LEU A 254 19.21 9.16 28.18
N LYS A 255 19.00 8.07 28.94
CA LYS A 255 18.91 8.03 30.41
C LYS A 255 17.78 8.90 30.99
N ASN A 256 16.76 9.18 30.19
CA ASN A 256 15.56 9.91 30.60
C ASN A 256 14.50 8.93 31.13
N TYR A 257 14.82 8.24 32.22
CA TYR A 257 14.06 7.07 32.70
C TYR A 257 12.59 7.36 33.03
N SER A 258 12.28 8.53 33.60
CA SER A 258 10.88 8.93 33.85
C SER A 258 10.06 9.00 32.55
N MET A 259 10.60 9.66 31.53
CA MET A 259 9.93 9.79 30.23
C MET A 259 9.83 8.43 29.53
N ALA A 260 10.85 7.59 29.67
CA ALA A 260 10.83 6.23 29.11
C ALA A 260 9.69 5.41 29.71
N LYS A 261 9.52 5.46 31.05
CA LYS A 261 8.45 4.78 31.78
C LYS A 261 7.07 5.21 31.30
N ASP A 262 6.80 6.52 31.26
CA ASP A 262 5.51 7.05 30.84
C ASP A 262 5.13 6.55 29.43
N ASN A 263 6.08 6.56 28.50
CA ASN A 263 5.87 6.09 27.14
C ASN A 263 5.66 4.57 27.06
N PHE A 264 6.38 3.77 27.86
CA PHE A 264 6.13 2.33 27.93
C PHE A 264 4.76 2.00 28.50
N GLU A 265 4.27 2.74 29.49
CA GLU A 265 2.91 2.56 30.04
C GLU A 265 1.82 2.88 28.99
N GLN A 266 2.00 3.95 28.19
CA GLN A 266 1.11 4.24 27.07
C GLN A 266 1.15 3.13 26.01
N SER A 267 2.36 2.67 25.65
CA SER A 267 2.54 1.56 24.72
C SER A 267 1.85 0.29 25.20
N LYS A 268 2.01 -0.06 26.49
CA LYS A 268 1.41 -1.24 27.11
C LYS A 268 -0.11 -1.20 27.01
N THR A 269 -0.71 -0.08 27.41
CA THR A 269 -2.17 0.11 27.36
C THR A 269 -2.73 -0.18 25.97
N ILE A 270 -2.08 0.36 24.92
CA ILE A 270 -2.52 0.15 23.52
C ILE A 270 -2.26 -1.30 23.08
N MET A 271 -1.13 -1.90 23.43
CA MET A 271 -0.79 -3.27 23.05
C MET A 271 -1.70 -4.31 23.71
N GLU A 272 -2.13 -4.07 24.95
CA GLU A 272 -3.13 -4.89 25.65
C GLU A 272 -4.50 -4.80 24.97
N LEU A 273 -4.93 -3.59 24.58
CA LEU A 273 -6.17 -3.40 23.83
C LEU A 273 -6.18 -4.14 22.48
N LEU A 274 -5.01 -4.30 21.85
CA LEU A 274 -4.83 -4.98 20.57
C LEU A 274 -4.45 -6.47 20.70
N ASP A 275 -4.53 -7.05 21.90
CA ASP A 275 -4.18 -8.44 22.21
C ASP A 275 -2.74 -8.85 21.79
N LYS A 276 -1.80 -7.89 21.76
CA LYS A 276 -0.40 -8.11 21.35
C LYS A 276 0.46 -8.62 22.52
N LYS A 277 0.17 -9.82 23.00
CA LYS A 277 0.81 -10.44 24.19
C LYS A 277 2.35 -10.40 24.16
N ILE A 278 2.96 -10.71 23.03
CA ILE A 278 4.43 -10.69 22.87
C ILE A 278 4.99 -9.27 23.06
N SER A 279 4.31 -8.25 22.52
CA SER A 279 4.71 -6.85 22.70
C SER A 279 4.57 -6.42 24.15
N VAL A 280 3.48 -6.81 24.82
CA VAL A 280 3.25 -6.52 26.25
C VAL A 280 4.35 -7.11 27.13
N GLN A 281 4.77 -8.35 26.86
CA GLN A 281 5.88 -8.97 27.58
C GLN A 281 7.17 -8.16 27.43
N LYS A 282 7.56 -7.80 26.20
CA LYS A 282 8.75 -6.98 25.94
C LYS A 282 8.68 -5.62 26.64
N ILE A 283 7.51 -5.02 26.71
CA ILE A 283 7.30 -3.74 27.41
C ILE A 283 7.52 -3.92 28.92
N ASN A 284 6.98 -4.97 29.53
CA ASN A 284 7.19 -5.25 30.95
C ASN A 284 8.67 -5.46 31.28
N GLU A 285 9.41 -6.20 30.43
CA GLU A 285 10.86 -6.38 30.59
C GLU A 285 11.60 -5.03 30.61
N ASN A 286 11.21 -4.07 29.77
CA ASN A 286 11.81 -2.72 29.77
C ASN A 286 11.40 -1.88 30.99
N LEU A 287 10.15 -2.02 31.44
CA LEU A 287 9.65 -1.33 32.64
C LEU A 287 10.39 -1.81 33.90
N ASP A 288 10.66 -3.12 34.01
CA ASP A 288 11.41 -3.70 35.13
C ASP A 288 12.84 -3.14 35.19
N LEU A 289 13.52 -3.04 34.04
CA LEU A 289 14.85 -2.42 33.94
C LEU A 289 14.84 -0.95 34.36
N ILE A 290 13.82 -0.19 33.94
CA ILE A 290 13.69 1.23 34.31
C ILE A 290 13.46 1.41 35.80
N ASN A 291 12.63 0.56 36.42
CA ASN A 291 12.38 0.66 37.86
C ASN A 291 13.68 0.40 38.66
N GLN A 292 14.52 -0.54 38.24
CA GLN A 292 15.84 -0.76 38.86
C GLN A 292 16.76 0.47 38.73
N GLU A 293 16.79 1.11 37.56
CA GLU A 293 17.60 2.32 37.35
C GLU A 293 17.09 3.50 38.19
N LEU A 294 15.77 3.66 38.33
CA LEU A 294 15.15 4.72 39.15
C LEU A 294 15.35 4.50 40.65
N GLU A 295 15.40 3.25 41.12
CA GLU A 295 15.71 2.93 42.53
C GLU A 295 17.17 3.19 42.90
N ASN A 296 18.07 3.17 41.91
CA ASN A 296 19.51 3.37 42.09
C ASN A 296 19.98 4.83 41.88
N ALA A 297 19.07 5.75 41.51
CA ALA A 297 19.35 7.16 41.21
C ALA A 297 19.09 8.08 42.41
#